data_AF-F6UIX2-F1
#
_entry.id   AF-F6UIX2-F1
#
_cell.length_a   1.000
_cell.length_b   1.000
_cell.length_c   1.000
_cell.angle_alpha   90.00
_cell.angle_beta   90.00
_cell.angle_gamma   90.00
#
_symmetry.space_group_name_H-M   'P 1'
#
loop_
_entity.id
_entity.type
_entity.pdbx_description
1 polymer ?
#
loop_
_entity_poly.entity_id
_entity_poly.type
_entity_poly.pdbx_seq_one_letter_code
_entity_poly.pdbx_strand_id
1 'polypeptide(L)'
;MERAEGSSTEPAKAIRPIDRKSVHQICSGQVVLSLSTAVKELVENSLDAGATNIDLKLKDYGVDLIEVSDNGCGVEEENFEGLTLKHYTSKIQDFADLTQVETFGFRGEALSSLCALSDVTISTCHASVKVGTRLVFDHSGKIIQKTPYPRPKGTTVSVQQLFYTLPVRHKEFQRNIKKEYAKMVQVLHAYCIISSGIRVSCTNQLGQGKRQPVVCTGGSPSIKENIGSVFGQKQLQSLIPFVQLPPSDSVCEEYGLSCSDALHNLFYKSMFAEMEIIGQFNLGFIITKLNEDIFIVDQHATDEKYNFEMLQQHTVLQGQRLIVPQTLNLTAVNEIILIENLEIFRKNGFDFVIDESAPVTQKAKLISLPTSKNWTFGPQDIDELIFMLSDSPGVMCRPSRVKQMFASRACRKSVMIGTALNPSEMKKLITHMGEMDHPWNCPHGRPTMRHIANLGVISQN
;
A
#
# COMPACT_ATOMS: atom_id res chain seq x y z
N MET A 1 -41.87 20.98 32.05
CA MET A 1 -40.66 20.16 31.81
C MET A 1 -41.10 18.70 31.89
N GLU A 2 -41.86 18.25 30.88
CA GLU A 2 -42.33 16.87 30.78
C GLU A 2 -41.29 16.08 29.96
N ARG A 3 -40.66 15.08 30.58
CA ARG A 3 -39.82 14.11 29.87
C ARG A 3 -40.72 12.98 29.40
N ALA A 4 -40.84 12.85 28.08
CA ALA A 4 -41.46 11.71 27.43
C ALA A 4 -40.52 10.50 27.53
N GLU A 5 -40.93 9.48 28.29
CA GLU A 5 -40.39 8.13 28.21
C GLU A 5 -41.12 7.38 27.10
N GLY A 6 -40.48 7.25 25.94
CA GLY A 6 -40.91 6.31 24.90
C GLY A 6 -39.99 5.10 24.90
N SER A 7 -40.34 4.06 25.66
CA SER A 7 -39.67 2.76 25.55
C SER A 7 -40.20 2.05 24.30
N SER A 8 -39.31 1.73 23.37
CA SER A 8 -39.64 0.96 22.16
C SER A 8 -39.89 -0.51 22.53
N THR A 9 -41.16 -0.92 22.54
CA THR A 9 -41.61 -2.30 22.79
C THR A 9 -41.58 -3.16 21.52
N GLU A 10 -40.57 -3.05 20.67
CA GLU A 10 -40.39 -3.99 19.56
C GLU A 10 -39.50 -5.18 20.00
N PRO A 11 -39.97 -6.44 19.88
CA PRO A 11 -39.14 -7.60 20.18
C PRO A 11 -37.94 -7.66 19.23
N ALA A 12 -36.77 -8.03 19.77
CA ALA A 12 -35.53 -8.12 19.00
C ALA A 12 -35.72 -9.04 17.78
N LYS A 13 -35.44 -8.51 16.58
CA LYS A 13 -35.55 -9.27 15.33
C LYS A 13 -34.61 -10.46 15.35
N ALA A 14 -35.12 -11.65 15.00
CA ALA A 14 -34.33 -12.87 14.92
C ALA A 14 -33.17 -12.71 13.92
N ILE A 15 -31.96 -13.08 14.33
CA ILE A 15 -30.75 -13.06 13.50
C ILE A 15 -30.89 -14.13 12.42
N ARG A 16 -30.71 -13.76 11.15
CA ARG A 16 -30.80 -14.65 9.99
C ARG A 16 -29.54 -14.52 9.13
N PRO A 17 -29.08 -15.61 8.49
CA PRO A 17 -27.95 -15.54 7.57
C PRO A 17 -28.27 -14.57 6.43
N ILE A 18 -27.28 -13.74 6.07
CA ILE A 18 -27.32 -12.91 4.87
C ILE A 18 -27.18 -13.87 3.67
N ASP A 19 -27.99 -13.68 2.63
CA ASP A 19 -27.92 -14.53 1.45
C ASP A 19 -26.57 -14.38 0.72
N ARG A 20 -26.12 -15.43 0.04
CA ARG A 20 -24.80 -15.47 -0.61
C ARG A 20 -24.59 -14.31 -1.60
N LYS A 21 -25.65 -13.83 -2.26
CA LYS A 21 -25.58 -12.73 -3.22
C LYS A 21 -25.29 -11.41 -2.49
N SER A 22 -25.95 -11.17 -1.35
CA SER A 22 -25.67 -10.02 -0.50
C SER A 22 -24.26 -10.06 0.12
N VAL A 23 -23.76 -11.23 0.55
CA VAL A 23 -22.35 -11.37 1.02
C VAL A 23 -21.37 -11.04 -0.09
N HIS A 24 -21.59 -11.56 -1.30
CA HIS A 24 -20.76 -11.28 -2.46
C HIS A 24 -20.67 -9.77 -2.74
N GLN A 25 -21.81 -9.08 -2.77
CA GLN A 25 -21.89 -7.63 -3.02
C GLN A 25 -21.18 -6.81 -1.91
N ILE A 26 -21.32 -7.22 -0.65
CA ILE A 26 -20.68 -6.54 0.49
C ILE A 26 -19.15 -6.71 0.44
N CYS A 27 -18.64 -7.93 0.23
CA CYS A 27 -17.21 -8.21 0.17
C CYS A 27 -16.55 -7.57 -1.06
N SER A 28 -17.18 -7.63 -2.23
CA SER A 28 -16.69 -6.94 -3.43
C SER A 28 -16.62 -5.43 -3.24
N GLY A 29 -17.54 -4.88 -2.43
CA GLY A 29 -17.52 -3.49 -1.99
C GLY A 29 -16.29 -3.09 -1.17
N GLN A 30 -15.56 -4.05 -0.57
CA GLN A 30 -14.35 -3.78 0.21
C GLN A 30 -13.08 -3.73 -0.65
N VAL A 31 -13.10 -4.38 -1.83
CA VAL A 31 -11.99 -4.39 -2.78
C VAL A 31 -12.00 -3.11 -3.62
N VAL A 32 -13.15 -2.77 -4.21
CA VAL A 32 -13.32 -1.50 -4.95
C VAL A 32 -14.03 -0.51 -4.04
N LEU A 33 -13.25 0.37 -3.39
CA LEU A 33 -13.75 1.34 -2.40
C LEU A 33 -14.24 2.66 -3.02
N SER A 34 -13.66 3.06 -4.14
CA SER A 34 -13.89 4.37 -4.76
C SER A 34 -13.78 4.31 -6.28
N LEU A 35 -14.17 5.42 -6.93
CA LEU A 35 -13.91 5.65 -8.35
C LEU A 35 -12.41 5.59 -8.68
N SER A 36 -11.57 6.14 -7.80
CA SER A 36 -10.11 6.13 -8.00
C SER A 36 -9.55 4.71 -7.99
N THR A 37 -10.02 3.84 -7.10
CA THR A 37 -9.63 2.43 -7.07
C THR A 37 -10.10 1.71 -8.32
N ALA A 38 -11.37 1.89 -8.73
CA ALA A 38 -11.88 1.27 -9.96
C ALA A 38 -11.03 1.63 -11.20
N VAL A 39 -10.71 2.91 -11.37
CA VAL A 39 -9.87 3.38 -12.48
C VAL A 39 -8.44 2.88 -12.35
N LYS A 40 -7.85 2.93 -11.14
CA LYS A 40 -6.50 2.43 -10.85
C LYS A 40 -6.35 0.98 -11.33
N GLU A 41 -7.21 0.09 -10.85
CA GLU A 41 -7.12 -1.35 -11.17
C GLU A 41 -7.28 -1.62 -12.67
N LEU A 42 -8.14 -0.89 -13.37
CA LEU A 42 -8.30 -1.05 -14.82
C LEU A 42 -7.09 -0.54 -15.61
N VAL A 43 -6.53 0.61 -15.22
CA VAL A 43 -5.32 1.17 -15.85
C VAL A 43 -4.11 0.25 -15.60
N GLU A 44 -3.94 -0.25 -14.38
CA GLU A 44 -2.90 -1.22 -14.04
C GLU A 44 -3.02 -2.50 -14.84
N ASN A 45 -4.23 -3.02 -15.04
CA ASN A 45 -4.44 -4.19 -15.91
C ASN A 45 -4.04 -3.92 -17.36
N SER A 46 -4.30 -2.72 -17.88
CA SER A 46 -3.84 -2.33 -19.22
C SER A 46 -2.31 -2.21 -19.30
N LEU A 47 -1.66 -1.66 -18.27
CA LEU A 47 -0.20 -1.58 -18.17
C LEU A 47 0.44 -2.98 -18.14
N ASP A 48 -0.09 -3.87 -17.30
CA ASP A 48 0.38 -5.25 -17.18
C ASP A 48 0.17 -6.05 -18.46
N ALA A 49 -0.84 -5.69 -19.27
CA ALA A 49 -1.05 -6.26 -20.60
C ALA A 49 -0.06 -5.73 -21.67
N GLY A 50 0.90 -4.89 -21.28
CA GLY A 50 1.90 -4.28 -22.16
C GLY A 50 1.32 -3.22 -23.10
N ALA A 51 0.27 -2.50 -22.68
CA ALA A 51 -0.32 -1.45 -23.50
C ALA A 51 0.62 -0.24 -23.66
N THR A 52 0.68 0.30 -24.87
CA THR A 52 1.37 1.56 -25.19
C THR A 52 0.42 2.73 -25.37
N ASN A 53 -0.89 2.46 -25.44
CA ASN A 53 -1.94 3.46 -25.55
C ASN A 53 -3.15 3.02 -24.71
N ILE A 54 -3.53 3.85 -23.74
CA ILE A 54 -4.64 3.63 -22.80
C ILE A 54 -5.58 4.83 -22.90
N ASP A 55 -6.84 4.58 -23.26
CA ASP A 55 -7.89 5.58 -23.39
C ASP A 55 -8.97 5.34 -22.33
N LEU A 56 -9.08 6.26 -21.38
CA LEU A 56 -10.11 6.31 -20.34
C LEU A 56 -11.24 7.25 -20.77
N LYS A 57 -12.46 6.76 -20.78
CA LYS A 57 -13.67 7.56 -21.02
C LYS A 57 -14.59 7.50 -19.82
N LEU A 58 -14.99 8.67 -19.37
CA LEU A 58 -15.92 8.86 -18.28
C LEU A 58 -17.20 9.50 -18.81
N LYS A 59 -18.35 9.06 -18.29
CA LYS A 59 -19.63 9.74 -18.47
C LYS A 59 -20.16 10.18 -17.12
N ASP A 60 -20.57 11.44 -17.04
CA ASP A 60 -21.06 12.11 -15.84
C ASP A 60 -20.10 11.91 -14.66
N TYR A 61 -18.81 12.22 -14.91
CA TYR A 61 -17.69 12.07 -13.97
C TYR A 61 -17.42 10.63 -13.51
N GLY A 62 -17.94 9.63 -14.21
CA GLY A 62 -17.79 8.21 -13.87
C GLY A 62 -19.01 7.60 -13.16
N VAL A 63 -20.10 8.36 -13.00
CA VAL A 63 -21.37 7.83 -12.45
C VAL A 63 -22.03 6.89 -13.46
N ASP A 64 -22.14 7.34 -14.70
CA ASP A 64 -22.85 6.60 -15.74
C ASP A 64 -21.96 5.52 -16.35
N LEU A 65 -20.70 5.86 -16.67
CA LEU A 65 -19.78 4.97 -17.36
C LEU A 65 -18.34 5.27 -16.97
N ILE A 66 -17.58 4.20 -16.76
CA ILE A 66 -16.12 4.17 -16.75
C ILE A 66 -15.71 3.16 -17.82
N GLU A 67 -15.00 3.61 -18.85
CA GLU A 67 -14.51 2.75 -19.93
C GLU A 67 -13.01 2.91 -20.07
N VAL A 68 -12.25 1.84 -19.89
CA VAL A 68 -10.80 1.81 -20.12
C VAL A 68 -10.52 0.92 -21.33
N SER A 69 -9.88 1.49 -22.34
CA SER A 69 -9.55 0.81 -23.58
C SER A 69 -8.06 0.87 -23.85
N ASP A 70 -7.44 -0.28 -24.09
CA ASP A 70 -6.02 -0.41 -24.35
C ASP A 70 -5.71 -1.16 -25.66
N ASN A 71 -4.44 -1.09 -26.06
CA ASN A 71 -3.86 -1.84 -27.16
C ASN A 71 -2.89 -2.95 -26.70
N GLY A 72 -3.07 -3.47 -25.49
CA GLY A 72 -2.23 -4.51 -24.92
C GLY A 72 -2.35 -5.87 -25.64
N CYS A 73 -1.87 -6.95 -25.02
CA CYS A 73 -1.90 -8.29 -25.60
C CYS A 73 -3.31 -8.80 -25.95
N GLY A 74 -4.32 -8.37 -25.20
CA GLY A 74 -5.67 -8.93 -25.24
C GLY A 74 -5.76 -10.22 -24.42
N VAL A 75 -6.96 -10.79 -24.32
CA VAL A 75 -7.20 -12.01 -23.53
C VAL A 75 -7.52 -13.17 -24.47
N GLU A 76 -6.88 -14.32 -24.22
CA GLU A 76 -7.18 -15.56 -24.95
C GLU A 76 -8.54 -16.15 -24.53
N GLU A 77 -9.19 -16.83 -25.47
CA GLU A 77 -10.54 -17.35 -25.29
C GLU A 77 -10.65 -18.35 -24.14
N GLU A 78 -9.60 -19.14 -23.90
CA GLU A 78 -9.51 -20.11 -22.80
C GLU A 78 -9.54 -19.43 -21.42
N ASN A 79 -9.09 -18.17 -21.34
CA ASN A 79 -9.01 -17.40 -20.11
C ASN A 79 -10.26 -16.53 -19.86
N PHE A 80 -11.25 -16.52 -20.77
CA PHE A 80 -12.43 -15.67 -20.63
C PHE A 80 -13.20 -15.94 -19.34
N GLU A 81 -13.42 -17.21 -19.02
CA GLU A 81 -14.10 -17.59 -17.77
C GLU A 81 -13.28 -17.20 -16.55
N GLY A 82 -11.94 -17.19 -16.66
CA GLY A 82 -11.01 -16.86 -15.57
C GLY A 82 -10.89 -15.37 -15.25
N LEU A 83 -11.31 -14.46 -16.14
CA LEU A 83 -11.15 -13.01 -15.97
C LEU A 83 -11.79 -12.44 -14.71
N THR A 84 -12.88 -13.06 -14.26
CA THR A 84 -13.78 -12.57 -13.22
C THR A 84 -13.91 -13.56 -12.06
N LEU A 85 -13.16 -14.66 -12.07
CA LEU A 85 -13.05 -15.57 -10.94
C LEU A 85 -12.18 -14.96 -9.85
N LYS A 86 -12.58 -15.13 -8.59
CA LYS A 86 -11.78 -14.67 -7.45
C LYS A 86 -10.55 -15.55 -7.28
N HIS A 87 -9.40 -14.93 -7.00
CA HIS A 87 -8.11 -15.59 -6.78
C HIS A 87 -7.49 -16.23 -8.03
N TYR A 88 -7.92 -15.80 -9.23
CA TYR A 88 -7.30 -16.21 -10.49
C TYR A 88 -6.52 -15.02 -11.05
N THR A 89 -5.22 -15.23 -11.29
CA THR A 89 -4.34 -14.26 -11.94
C THR A 89 -3.37 -15.01 -12.85
N SER A 90 -3.03 -14.42 -14.00
CA SER A 90 -2.01 -14.96 -14.91
C SER A 90 -0.59 -14.51 -14.55
N LYS A 91 -0.42 -13.75 -13.46
CA LYS A 91 0.80 -12.97 -13.17
C LYS A 91 1.65 -13.51 -12.01
N ILE A 92 1.11 -14.37 -11.16
CA ILE A 92 1.85 -15.09 -10.12
C ILE A 92 1.35 -16.54 -10.08
N GLN A 93 2.26 -17.50 -9.98
CA GLN A 93 1.91 -18.93 -9.84
C GLN A 93 2.24 -19.43 -8.43
N ASP A 94 3.33 -18.93 -7.83
CA ASP A 94 3.86 -19.40 -6.55
C ASP A 94 4.18 -18.25 -5.57
N PHE A 95 4.21 -18.54 -4.26
CA PHE A 95 4.42 -17.53 -3.21
C PHE A 95 5.78 -16.80 -3.29
N ALA A 96 6.80 -17.40 -3.91
CA ALA A 96 8.12 -16.79 -4.09
C ALA A 96 8.08 -15.55 -5.01
N ASP A 97 7.12 -15.50 -5.94
CA ASP A 97 6.94 -14.41 -6.91
C ASP A 97 6.52 -13.09 -6.23
N LEU A 98 5.99 -13.14 -4.99
CA LEU A 98 5.62 -11.97 -4.19
C LEU A 98 6.83 -11.14 -3.71
N THR A 99 8.04 -11.69 -3.77
CA THR A 99 9.26 -10.96 -3.40
C THR A 99 9.88 -10.18 -4.56
N GLN A 100 9.44 -10.44 -5.80
CA GLN A 100 9.93 -9.82 -7.03
C GLN A 100 8.79 -9.28 -7.90
N VAL A 101 7.80 -8.62 -7.30
CA VAL A 101 6.60 -8.19 -8.01
C VAL A 101 6.92 -7.06 -9.01
N GLU A 102 7.06 -7.41 -10.28
CA GLU A 102 7.24 -6.47 -11.41
C GLU A 102 5.90 -6.02 -12.05
N THR A 103 4.76 -6.60 -11.62
CA THR A 103 3.42 -6.32 -12.19
C THR A 103 2.46 -5.74 -11.16
N PHE A 104 1.55 -4.85 -11.58
CA PHE A 104 0.70 -4.10 -10.66
C PHE A 104 -0.47 -4.93 -10.10
N GLY A 105 -1.05 -5.86 -10.87
CA GLY A 105 -2.27 -6.58 -10.50
C GLY A 105 -2.07 -8.05 -10.15
N PHE A 106 -1.67 -8.38 -8.91
CA PHE A 106 -1.44 -9.79 -8.49
C PHE A 106 -2.59 -10.43 -7.70
N ARG A 107 -3.60 -9.65 -7.25
CA ARG A 107 -4.66 -10.16 -6.34
C ARG A 107 -5.80 -10.94 -7.02
N GLY A 108 -6.02 -10.76 -8.32
CA GLY A 108 -7.05 -11.52 -9.07
C GLY A 108 -8.50 -11.29 -8.60
N GLU A 109 -8.81 -10.13 -7.99
CA GLU A 109 -10.13 -9.85 -7.40
C GLU A 109 -10.84 -8.62 -7.96
N ALA A 110 -10.12 -7.76 -8.71
CA ALA A 110 -10.62 -6.46 -9.14
C ALA A 110 -11.83 -6.55 -10.09
N LEU A 111 -11.70 -7.32 -11.19
CA LEU A 111 -12.78 -7.46 -12.18
C LEU A 111 -13.99 -8.20 -11.61
N SER A 112 -13.76 -9.22 -10.77
CA SER A 112 -14.83 -9.92 -10.03
C SER A 112 -15.61 -8.94 -9.14
N SER A 113 -14.89 -8.06 -8.45
CA SER A 113 -15.50 -7.05 -7.58
C SER A 113 -16.27 -5.99 -8.35
N LEU A 114 -15.76 -5.56 -9.50
CA LEU A 114 -16.49 -4.66 -10.39
C LEU A 114 -17.79 -5.29 -10.88
N CYS A 115 -17.79 -6.56 -11.28
CA CYS A 115 -19.01 -7.27 -11.71
C CYS A 115 -20.09 -7.28 -10.60
N ALA A 116 -19.71 -7.48 -9.34
CA ALA A 116 -20.65 -7.47 -8.23
C ALA A 116 -21.27 -6.09 -7.94
N LEU A 117 -20.55 -5.02 -8.28
CA LEU A 117 -20.89 -3.64 -7.92
C LEU A 117 -21.48 -2.83 -9.08
N SER A 118 -21.47 -3.35 -10.30
CA SER A 118 -21.78 -2.61 -11.52
C SER A 118 -22.16 -3.55 -12.67
N ASP A 119 -22.60 -3.00 -13.79
CA ASP A 119 -22.76 -3.79 -15.01
C ASP A 119 -21.44 -3.74 -15.81
N VAL A 120 -20.80 -4.90 -15.98
CA VAL A 120 -19.48 -5.01 -16.61
C VAL A 120 -19.59 -5.69 -17.97
N THR A 121 -18.97 -5.05 -18.97
CA THR A 121 -18.75 -5.61 -20.30
C THR A 121 -17.27 -5.56 -20.61
N ILE A 122 -16.70 -6.66 -21.12
CA ILE A 122 -15.32 -6.70 -21.61
C ILE A 122 -15.35 -7.03 -23.09
N SER A 123 -14.68 -6.21 -23.89
CA SER A 123 -14.42 -6.49 -25.30
C SER A 123 -12.93 -6.67 -25.50
N THR A 124 -12.49 -7.82 -25.98
CA THR A 124 -11.05 -8.13 -26.11
C THR A 124 -10.75 -8.81 -27.43
N CYS A 125 -9.54 -8.59 -27.94
CA CYS A 125 -9.01 -9.27 -29.12
C CYS A 125 -7.55 -9.62 -28.86
N HIS A 126 -7.26 -10.91 -28.69
CA HIS A 126 -5.89 -11.40 -28.58
C HIS A 126 -5.19 -11.41 -29.95
N ALA A 127 -3.85 -11.40 -29.96
CA ALA A 127 -3.06 -11.42 -31.18
C ALA A 127 -3.25 -12.70 -32.03
N SER A 128 -3.68 -13.81 -31.41
CA SER A 128 -3.91 -15.09 -32.10
C SER A 128 -5.23 -15.14 -32.89
N VAL A 129 -6.14 -14.17 -32.69
CA VAL A 129 -7.48 -14.18 -33.29
C VAL A 129 -7.72 -12.97 -34.18
N LYS A 130 -8.50 -13.15 -35.26
CA LYS A 130 -8.79 -12.09 -36.25
C LYS A 130 -10.00 -11.22 -35.89
N VAL A 131 -10.88 -11.72 -35.02
CA VAL A 131 -12.12 -11.05 -34.61
C VAL A 131 -12.17 -11.07 -33.09
N GLY A 132 -12.40 -9.90 -32.49
CA GLY A 132 -12.55 -9.77 -31.05
C GLY A 132 -13.86 -10.40 -30.54
N THR A 133 -13.93 -10.55 -29.23
CA THR A 133 -15.12 -11.05 -28.54
C THR A 133 -15.59 -10.03 -27.51
N ARG A 134 -16.90 -9.82 -27.44
CA ARG A 134 -17.57 -9.10 -26.38
C ARG A 134 -18.22 -10.07 -25.40
N LEU A 135 -17.86 -9.90 -24.15
CA LEU A 135 -18.29 -10.66 -22.98
C LEU A 135 -19.15 -9.73 -22.11
N VAL A 136 -20.34 -10.18 -21.76
CA VAL A 136 -21.20 -9.53 -20.77
C VAL A 136 -21.26 -10.45 -19.55
N PHE A 137 -21.01 -9.87 -18.38
CA PHE A 137 -20.95 -10.60 -17.12
C PHE A 137 -22.18 -10.30 -16.27
N ASP A 138 -22.64 -11.29 -15.51
CA ASP A 138 -23.57 -11.05 -14.40
C ASP A 138 -22.83 -10.59 -13.12
N HIS A 139 -23.59 -10.29 -12.07
CA HIS A 139 -23.04 -9.86 -10.79
C HIS A 139 -22.31 -10.94 -9.98
N SER A 140 -22.32 -12.19 -10.45
CA SER A 140 -21.47 -13.25 -9.90
C SER A 140 -20.14 -13.37 -10.64
N GLY A 141 -19.94 -12.56 -11.70
CA GLY A 141 -18.78 -12.64 -12.56
C GLY A 141 -18.88 -13.74 -13.61
N LYS A 142 -20.07 -14.33 -13.85
CA LYS A 142 -20.24 -15.35 -14.89
C LYS A 142 -20.58 -14.70 -16.22
N ILE A 143 -20.03 -15.24 -17.32
CA ILE A 143 -20.37 -14.80 -18.66
C ILE A 143 -21.82 -15.19 -18.99
N ILE A 144 -22.68 -14.19 -19.23
CA ILE A 144 -24.07 -14.39 -19.66
C ILE A 144 -24.24 -14.25 -21.17
N GLN A 145 -23.34 -13.52 -21.82
CA GLN A 145 -23.36 -13.34 -23.25
C GLN A 145 -21.95 -13.26 -23.79
N LYS A 146 -21.70 -14.05 -24.84
CA LYS A 146 -20.45 -14.08 -25.61
C LYS A 146 -20.82 -13.87 -27.08
N THR A 147 -20.33 -12.78 -27.66
CA THR A 147 -20.65 -12.41 -29.05
C THR A 147 -19.41 -11.92 -29.80
N PRO A 148 -19.26 -12.26 -31.10
CA PRO A 148 -18.22 -11.65 -31.93
C PRO A 148 -18.37 -10.13 -31.94
N TYR A 149 -17.24 -9.43 -31.80
CA TYR A 149 -17.23 -7.97 -31.70
C TYR A 149 -16.03 -7.37 -32.45
N PRO A 150 -16.25 -6.44 -33.40
CA PRO A 150 -15.17 -5.78 -34.12
C PRO A 150 -14.33 -4.92 -33.18
N ARG A 151 -13.09 -5.37 -32.91
CA ARG A 151 -12.12 -4.67 -32.07
C ARG A 151 -10.70 -4.99 -32.53
N PRO A 152 -9.80 -4.00 -32.69
CA PRO A 152 -8.37 -4.22 -32.86
C PRO A 152 -7.74 -4.92 -31.64
N LYS A 153 -6.48 -5.35 -31.73
CA LYS A 153 -5.75 -5.98 -30.61
C LYS A 153 -5.87 -5.17 -29.30
N GLY A 154 -6.03 -5.87 -28.17
CA GLY A 154 -6.08 -5.31 -26.81
C GLY A 154 -7.42 -5.56 -26.10
N THR A 155 -7.68 -4.81 -25.03
CA THR A 155 -8.88 -4.98 -24.20
C THR A 155 -9.60 -3.66 -23.90
N THR A 156 -10.93 -3.70 -23.90
CA THR A 156 -11.79 -2.61 -23.43
C THR A 156 -12.67 -3.14 -22.31
N VAL A 157 -12.59 -2.52 -21.13
CA VAL A 157 -13.45 -2.81 -19.99
C VAL A 157 -14.39 -1.64 -19.79
N SER A 158 -15.70 -1.89 -19.87
CA SER A 158 -16.77 -0.92 -19.65
C SER A 158 -17.51 -1.29 -18.37
N VAL A 159 -17.54 -0.35 -17.44
CA VAL A 159 -18.17 -0.45 -16.11
C VAL A 159 -19.28 0.60 -16.04
N GLN A 160 -20.53 0.16 -15.94
CA GLN A 160 -21.71 1.04 -15.91
C GLN A 160 -22.36 1.05 -14.53
N GLN A 161 -22.83 2.23 -14.10
CA GLN A 161 -23.58 2.41 -12.86
C GLN A 161 -22.81 1.92 -11.61
N LEU A 162 -21.57 2.36 -11.42
CA LEU A 162 -20.74 1.89 -10.31
C LEU A 162 -21.45 2.07 -8.94
N PHE A 163 -21.46 0.99 -8.15
CA PHE A 163 -22.12 0.86 -6.83
C PHE A 163 -23.65 0.78 -6.84
N TYR A 164 -24.34 0.72 -7.99
CA TYR A 164 -25.81 0.74 -8.01
C TYR A 164 -26.46 -0.41 -7.22
N THR A 165 -25.76 -1.54 -7.12
CA THR A 165 -26.19 -2.71 -6.34
C THR A 165 -26.23 -2.44 -4.83
N LEU A 166 -25.62 -1.35 -4.36
CA LEU A 166 -25.58 -0.89 -2.97
C LEU A 166 -26.19 0.52 -2.84
N PRO A 167 -27.53 0.66 -2.68
CA PRO A 167 -28.23 1.94 -2.85
C PRO A 167 -27.73 3.10 -1.99
N VAL A 168 -27.41 2.84 -0.71
CA VAL A 168 -26.90 3.87 0.21
C VAL A 168 -25.55 4.39 -0.28
N ARG A 169 -24.66 3.48 -0.70
CA ARG A 169 -23.34 3.81 -1.21
C ARG A 169 -23.41 4.48 -2.57
N HIS A 170 -24.30 4.02 -3.44
CA HIS A 170 -24.54 4.66 -4.74
C HIS A 170 -24.99 6.12 -4.58
N LYS A 171 -25.96 6.36 -3.68
CA LYS A 171 -26.43 7.72 -3.38
C LYS A 171 -25.32 8.58 -2.79
N GLU A 172 -24.50 8.03 -1.90
CA GLU A 172 -23.37 8.75 -1.31
C GLU A 172 -22.27 9.05 -2.34
N PHE A 173 -22.02 8.11 -3.25
CA PHE A 173 -21.09 8.26 -4.36
C PHE A 173 -21.52 9.37 -5.31
N GLN A 174 -22.79 9.37 -5.73
CA GLN A 174 -23.37 10.43 -6.56
C GLN A 174 -23.33 11.79 -5.86
N ARG A 175 -23.65 11.84 -4.56
CA ARG A 175 -23.60 13.08 -3.76
C ARG A 175 -22.20 13.68 -3.71
N ASN A 176 -21.17 12.84 -3.59
CA ASN A 176 -19.77 13.26 -3.46
C ASN A 176 -18.97 13.17 -4.77
N ILE A 177 -19.63 12.98 -5.91
CA ILE A 177 -18.95 12.62 -7.17
C ILE A 177 -17.83 13.59 -7.56
N LYS A 178 -17.99 14.89 -7.34
CA LYS A 178 -16.94 15.87 -7.67
C LYS A 178 -15.65 15.65 -6.87
N LYS A 179 -15.78 15.25 -5.60
CA LYS A 179 -14.63 14.96 -4.73
C LYS A 179 -13.97 13.63 -5.14
N GLU A 180 -14.77 12.61 -5.45
CA GLU A 180 -14.27 11.31 -5.91
C GLU A 180 -13.59 11.43 -7.29
N TYR A 181 -14.15 12.21 -8.19
CA TYR A 181 -13.56 12.56 -9.48
C TYR A 181 -12.21 13.26 -9.31
N ALA A 182 -12.11 14.26 -8.43
CA ALA A 182 -10.84 14.95 -8.19
C ALA A 182 -9.74 14.01 -7.66
N LYS A 183 -10.08 13.10 -6.74
CA LYS A 183 -9.15 12.07 -6.26
C LYS A 183 -8.73 11.10 -7.37
N MET A 184 -9.68 10.66 -8.19
CA MET A 184 -9.38 9.79 -9.33
C MET A 184 -8.43 10.47 -10.32
N VAL A 185 -8.66 11.75 -10.64
CA VAL A 185 -7.77 12.53 -11.51
C VAL A 185 -6.36 12.62 -10.91
N GLN A 186 -6.23 12.83 -9.61
CA GLN A 186 -4.91 12.83 -8.94
C GLN A 186 -4.17 11.49 -9.07
N VAL A 187 -4.89 10.37 -8.88
CA VAL A 187 -4.32 9.04 -9.09
C VAL A 187 -3.92 8.85 -10.55
N LEU A 188 -4.80 9.19 -11.49
CA LEU A 188 -4.52 9.09 -12.92
C LEU A 188 -3.32 9.94 -13.34
N HIS A 189 -3.17 11.15 -12.78
CA HIS A 189 -2.02 12.01 -13.02
C HIS A 189 -0.71 11.34 -12.61
N ALA A 190 -0.67 10.62 -11.49
CA ALA A 190 0.51 9.87 -11.07
C ALA A 190 0.91 8.82 -12.10
N TYR A 191 -0.05 8.03 -12.62
CA TYR A 191 0.21 7.06 -13.69
C TYR A 191 0.64 7.74 -15.00
N CYS A 192 0.01 8.87 -15.37
CA CYS A 192 0.42 9.64 -16.55
C CYS A 192 1.89 10.11 -16.47
N ILE A 193 2.39 10.41 -15.27
CA ILE A 193 3.77 10.88 -15.06
C ILE A 193 4.76 9.71 -15.11
N ILE A 194 4.47 8.63 -14.37
CA ILE A 194 5.41 7.52 -14.18
C ILE A 194 5.46 6.55 -15.37
N SER A 195 4.37 6.42 -16.13
CA SER A 195 4.29 5.53 -17.30
C SER A 195 4.95 6.17 -18.53
N SER A 196 6.27 6.26 -18.53
CA SER A 196 7.06 6.73 -19.67
C SER A 196 6.88 5.81 -20.89
N GLY A 197 6.84 6.40 -22.09
CA GLY A 197 6.62 5.68 -23.35
C GLY A 197 5.18 5.22 -23.60
N ILE A 198 4.25 5.49 -22.67
CA ILE A 198 2.86 5.07 -22.75
C ILE A 198 1.96 6.30 -22.88
N ARG A 199 1.10 6.29 -23.91
CA ARG A 199 0.10 7.34 -24.11
C ARG A 199 -1.11 7.03 -23.24
N VAL A 200 -1.45 7.96 -22.34
CA VAL A 200 -2.64 7.88 -21.49
C VAL A 200 -3.53 9.08 -21.80
N SER A 201 -4.76 8.83 -22.24
CA SER A 201 -5.78 9.86 -22.47
C SER A 201 -6.99 9.63 -21.59
N CYS A 202 -7.57 10.71 -21.08
CA CYS A 202 -8.83 10.68 -20.36
C CYS A 202 -9.78 11.76 -20.85
N THR A 203 -11.03 11.38 -21.10
CA THR A 203 -12.11 12.29 -21.47
C THR A 203 -13.31 12.11 -20.56
N ASN A 204 -14.02 13.20 -20.28
CA ASN A 204 -15.27 13.19 -19.53
C ASN A 204 -16.40 13.81 -20.36
N GLN A 205 -17.56 13.17 -20.37
CA GLN A 205 -18.76 13.63 -21.09
C GLN A 205 -19.91 13.85 -20.11
N LEU A 206 -20.54 15.02 -20.13
CA LEU A 206 -21.74 15.31 -19.33
C LEU A 206 -23.00 15.05 -20.16
N GLY A 207 -23.83 14.10 -19.76
CA GLY A 207 -25.03 13.70 -20.52
C GLY A 207 -24.74 13.44 -22.02
N GLN A 208 -25.46 14.13 -22.90
CA GLN A 208 -25.23 14.11 -24.36
C GLN A 208 -24.33 15.25 -24.86
N GLY A 209 -23.65 15.96 -23.96
CA GLY A 209 -22.76 17.06 -24.30
C GLY A 209 -21.46 16.63 -24.98
N LYS A 210 -20.63 17.62 -25.33
CA LYS A 210 -19.30 17.38 -25.92
C LYS A 210 -18.35 16.75 -24.90
N ARG A 211 -17.55 15.77 -25.34
CA ARG A 211 -16.44 15.20 -24.56
C ARG A 211 -15.39 16.27 -24.26
N GLN A 212 -15.09 16.44 -22.99
CA GLN A 212 -14.05 17.35 -22.50
C GLN A 212 -12.78 16.55 -22.19
N PRO A 213 -11.61 16.99 -22.68
CA PRO A 213 -10.35 16.37 -22.29
C PRO A 213 -10.05 16.64 -20.81
N VAL A 214 -9.63 15.61 -20.09
CA VAL A 214 -9.19 15.70 -18.69
C VAL A 214 -7.67 15.76 -18.64
N VAL A 215 -7.02 14.80 -19.30
CA VAL A 215 -5.57 14.72 -19.47
C VAL A 215 -5.27 13.95 -20.74
N CYS A 216 -4.16 14.26 -21.42
CA CYS A 216 -3.65 13.47 -22.53
C CYS A 216 -2.14 13.59 -22.56
N THR A 217 -1.43 12.49 -22.35
CA THR A 217 0.03 12.44 -22.55
C THR A 217 0.37 12.17 -24.01
N GLY A 218 1.61 12.47 -24.40
CA GLY A 218 2.12 12.22 -25.75
C GLY A 218 2.67 10.81 -25.99
N GLY A 219 2.78 9.97 -24.94
CA GLY A 219 3.55 8.72 -25.00
C GLY A 219 5.05 8.93 -25.04
N SER A 220 5.53 10.04 -24.47
CA SER A 220 6.95 10.37 -24.44
C SER A 220 7.72 9.48 -23.45
N PRO A 221 8.96 9.09 -23.75
CA PRO A 221 9.83 8.46 -22.75
C PRO A 221 10.27 9.45 -21.64
N SER A 222 10.02 10.74 -21.80
CA SER A 222 10.43 11.78 -20.85
C SER A 222 9.36 12.06 -19.80
N ILE A 223 9.68 11.79 -18.54
CA ILE A 223 8.85 12.20 -17.38
C ILE A 223 8.59 13.70 -17.40
N LYS A 224 9.58 14.52 -17.79
CA LYS A 224 9.41 15.97 -17.88
C LYS A 224 8.31 16.37 -18.87
N GLU A 225 8.23 15.71 -20.02
CA GLU A 225 7.18 15.98 -21.00
C GLU A 225 5.80 15.50 -20.51
N ASN A 226 5.75 14.39 -19.79
CA ASN A 226 4.54 13.93 -19.13
C ASN A 226 4.04 14.92 -18.08
N ILE A 227 4.93 15.47 -17.24
CA ILE A 227 4.58 16.53 -16.27
C ILE A 227 4.00 17.75 -17.01
N GLY A 228 4.57 18.12 -18.16
CA GLY A 228 4.07 19.23 -18.98
C GLY A 228 2.69 18.97 -19.57
N SER A 229 2.40 17.71 -19.91
CA SER A 229 1.09 17.27 -20.40
C SER A 229 0.01 17.29 -19.31
N VAL A 230 0.40 17.01 -18.07
CA VAL A 230 -0.51 16.93 -16.90
C VAL A 230 -0.76 18.30 -16.25
N PHE A 231 0.31 19.06 -15.98
CA PHE A 231 0.24 20.32 -15.24
C PHE A 231 0.40 21.57 -16.12
N GLY A 232 0.63 21.38 -17.42
CA GLY A 232 0.80 22.45 -18.39
C GLY A 232 2.25 22.90 -18.58
N GLN A 233 2.53 23.44 -19.78
CA GLN A 233 3.90 23.77 -20.20
C GLN A 233 4.56 24.87 -19.36
N LYS A 234 3.78 25.77 -18.75
CA LYS A 234 4.32 26.80 -17.85
C LYS A 234 4.98 26.22 -16.62
N GLN A 235 4.44 25.11 -16.09
CA GLN A 235 4.99 24.46 -14.90
C GLN A 235 6.41 23.95 -15.15
N LEU A 236 6.73 23.52 -16.38
CA LEU A 236 8.05 23.00 -16.74
C LEU A 236 9.19 23.98 -16.51
N GLN A 237 8.92 25.28 -16.59
CA GLN A 237 9.92 26.33 -16.38
C GLN A 237 10.37 26.43 -14.92
N SER A 238 9.52 26.00 -13.98
CA SER A 238 9.83 25.93 -12.54
C SER A 238 10.45 24.62 -12.11
N LEU A 239 10.50 23.62 -12.99
CA LEU A 239 11.05 22.31 -12.65
C LEU A 239 12.57 22.34 -12.73
N ILE A 240 13.19 21.96 -11.62
CA ILE A 240 14.62 21.68 -11.56
C ILE A 240 14.77 20.16 -11.72
N PRO A 241 15.48 19.66 -12.74
CA PRO A 241 15.75 18.24 -12.84
C PRO A 241 16.56 17.83 -11.62
N PHE A 242 16.03 16.88 -10.85
CA PHE A 242 16.82 16.23 -9.83
C PHE A 242 17.71 15.21 -10.52
N VAL A 243 18.99 15.54 -10.63
CA VAL A 243 20.02 14.62 -11.14
C VAL A 243 20.93 14.31 -9.98
N GLN A 244 21.02 13.03 -9.63
CA GLN A 244 22.06 12.58 -8.72
C GLN A 244 23.35 12.50 -9.52
N LEU A 245 24.24 13.46 -9.27
CA LEU A 245 25.58 13.48 -9.84
C LEU A 245 26.60 13.26 -8.71
N PRO A 246 27.76 12.66 -9.02
CA PRO A 246 28.89 12.75 -8.11
C PRO A 246 29.24 14.25 -7.91
N PRO A 247 29.65 14.66 -6.70
CA PRO A 247 30.15 16.02 -6.46
C PRO A 247 31.32 16.34 -7.40
N SER A 248 31.41 17.59 -7.87
CA SER A 248 32.55 18.04 -8.69
C SER A 248 33.80 18.19 -7.86
N ASP A 249 35.00 18.17 -8.46
CA ASP A 249 36.27 18.36 -7.75
C ASP A 249 36.29 19.65 -6.91
N SER A 250 35.67 20.73 -7.38
CA SER A 250 35.53 21.98 -6.62
C SER A 250 34.62 21.85 -5.40
N VAL A 251 33.50 21.11 -5.50
CA VAL A 251 32.60 20.83 -4.37
C VAL A 251 33.28 19.85 -3.42
N CYS A 252 34.02 18.90 -3.97
CA CYS A 252 34.90 18.00 -3.23
C CYS A 252 35.96 18.78 -2.46
N GLU A 253 36.68 19.73 -3.05
CA GLU A 253 37.65 20.58 -2.35
C GLU A 253 37.00 21.53 -1.34
N GLU A 254 35.88 22.19 -1.70
CA GLU A 254 35.14 23.12 -0.82
C GLU A 254 34.61 22.43 0.44
N TYR A 255 34.19 21.17 0.32
CA TYR A 255 33.62 20.37 1.41
C TYR A 255 34.55 19.26 1.94
N GLY A 256 35.79 19.17 1.44
CA GLY A 256 36.75 18.13 1.85
C GLY A 256 36.35 16.69 1.51
N LEU A 257 35.74 16.44 0.34
CA LEU A 257 35.38 15.13 -0.24
C LEU A 257 36.36 14.74 -1.38
N SER A 258 36.56 13.44 -1.64
CA SER A 258 37.43 12.96 -2.74
C SER A 258 36.56 12.38 -3.86
N CYS A 259 36.82 12.76 -5.11
CA CYS A 259 35.96 12.43 -6.26
C CYS A 259 35.93 10.92 -6.57
N SER A 260 36.93 10.15 -6.13
CA SER A 260 36.92 8.68 -6.22
C SER A 260 35.88 8.03 -5.30
N ASP A 261 35.45 8.67 -4.23
CA ASP A 261 34.53 8.06 -3.25
C ASP A 261 33.07 8.09 -3.72
N ALA A 262 32.71 9.02 -4.61
CA ALA A 262 31.32 9.26 -4.99
C ALA A 262 30.65 8.11 -5.78
N LEU A 263 31.42 7.30 -6.52
CA LEU A 263 30.92 6.08 -7.15
C LEU A 263 31.06 4.83 -6.25
N HIS A 264 31.89 4.90 -5.21
CA HIS A 264 32.06 3.83 -4.20
C HIS A 264 31.03 3.92 -3.06
N ASN A 265 30.31 5.04 -2.94
CA ASN A 265 29.43 5.38 -1.81
C ASN A 265 27.96 4.94 -1.94
N LEU A 266 27.70 3.73 -2.44
CA LEU A 266 26.47 3.04 -2.04
C LEU A 266 26.77 2.38 -0.70
N PHE A 267 26.37 3.02 0.40
CA PHE A 267 26.57 2.49 1.74
C PHE A 267 25.61 1.30 1.98
N TYR A 268 26.11 0.08 1.84
CA TYR A 268 25.33 -1.14 2.07
C TYR A 268 25.37 -1.55 3.55
N LYS A 269 24.32 -2.24 4.03
CA LYS A 269 24.26 -2.72 5.43
C LYS A 269 25.41 -3.64 5.81
N SER A 270 25.93 -4.42 4.86
CA SER A 270 27.10 -5.28 5.09
C SER A 270 28.34 -4.49 5.50
N MET A 271 28.44 -3.23 5.09
CA MET A 271 29.61 -2.37 5.36
C MET A 271 29.72 -1.97 6.84
N PHE A 272 28.64 -2.06 7.63
CA PHE A 272 28.72 -1.83 9.09
C PHE A 272 29.63 -2.84 9.78
N ALA A 273 29.73 -4.07 9.27
CA ALA A 273 30.62 -5.09 9.83
C ALA A 273 32.10 -4.78 9.60
N GLU A 274 32.41 -3.97 8.58
CA GLU A 274 33.75 -3.59 8.15
C GLU A 274 34.23 -2.29 8.82
N MET A 275 33.35 -1.58 9.53
CA MET A 275 33.68 -0.33 10.20
C MET A 275 34.64 -0.54 11.39
N GLU A 276 35.74 0.21 11.37
CA GLU A 276 36.69 0.33 12.48
C GLU A 276 36.16 1.34 13.50
N ILE A 277 36.21 0.99 14.80
CA ILE A 277 35.86 1.92 15.87
C ILE A 277 37.09 2.75 16.24
N ILE A 278 37.03 4.07 16.00
CA ILE A 278 38.10 4.99 16.42
C ILE A 278 37.95 5.33 17.91
N GLY A 279 36.74 5.59 18.36
CA GLY A 279 36.48 5.94 19.75
C GLY A 279 35.15 6.64 19.96
N GLN A 280 34.98 7.23 21.14
CA GLN A 280 33.77 7.94 21.52
C GLN A 280 34.01 9.45 21.57
N PHE A 281 33.08 10.23 21.02
CA PHE A 281 33.08 11.69 21.05
C PHE A 281 31.97 12.23 21.95
N ASN A 282 32.33 13.17 22.83
CA ASN A 282 31.42 13.91 23.71
C ASN A 282 30.42 13.04 24.49
N LEU A 283 30.79 11.79 24.78
CA LEU A 283 29.96 10.79 25.48
C LEU A 283 28.58 10.52 24.83
N GLY A 284 28.37 10.94 23.59
CA GLY A 284 27.09 10.81 22.88
C GLY A 284 27.21 10.18 21.50
N PHE A 285 28.43 10.08 20.97
CA PHE A 285 28.66 9.62 19.62
C PHE A 285 29.83 8.65 19.54
N ILE A 286 29.73 7.69 18.62
CA ILE A 286 30.78 6.77 18.24
C ILE A 286 31.39 7.27 16.93
N ILE A 287 32.70 7.38 16.89
CA ILE A 287 33.44 7.70 15.68
C ILE A 287 33.91 6.39 15.06
N THR A 288 33.53 6.19 13.80
CA THR A 288 33.87 4.99 13.03
C THR A 288 34.57 5.37 11.74
N LYS A 289 35.40 4.46 11.23
CA LYS A 289 36.11 4.59 9.96
C LYS A 289 35.74 3.43 9.05
N LEU A 290 35.47 3.72 7.79
CA LEU A 290 35.33 2.73 6.73
C LEU A 290 36.17 3.20 5.55
N ASN A 291 37.20 2.43 5.19
CA ASN A 291 38.21 2.88 4.22
C ASN A 291 38.77 4.24 4.63
N GLU A 292 38.70 5.27 3.79
CA GLU A 292 39.16 6.63 4.14
C GLU A 292 38.06 7.51 4.75
N ASP A 293 36.83 7.02 4.86
CA ASP A 293 35.68 7.80 5.36
C ASP A 293 35.47 7.65 6.86
N ILE A 294 35.29 8.79 7.53
CA ILE A 294 34.94 8.88 8.94
C ILE A 294 33.45 9.16 9.09
N PHE A 295 32.79 8.40 9.95
CA PHE A 295 31.38 8.55 10.29
C PHE A 295 31.18 8.81 11.78
N ILE A 296 30.21 9.66 12.10
CA ILE A 296 29.70 9.86 13.46
C ILE A 296 28.39 9.12 13.61
N VAL A 297 28.32 8.23 14.60
CA VAL A 297 27.14 7.43 14.91
C VAL A 297 26.60 7.86 16.25
N ASP A 298 25.32 8.19 16.28
CA ASP A 298 24.60 8.55 17.49
C ASP A 298 24.32 7.29 18.31
N GLN A 299 24.99 7.18 19.47
CA GLN A 299 24.93 5.97 20.27
C GLN A 299 23.52 5.69 20.81
N HIS A 300 22.77 6.76 21.12
CA HIS A 300 21.42 6.64 21.67
C HIS A 300 20.42 6.31 20.55
N ALA A 301 20.44 7.06 19.45
CA ALA A 301 19.50 6.86 18.35
C ALA A 301 19.66 5.48 17.70
N THR A 302 20.90 5.00 17.58
CA THR A 302 21.22 3.68 17.02
C THR A 302 20.72 2.56 17.92
N ASP A 303 21.03 2.61 19.22
CA ASP A 303 20.57 1.59 20.17
C ASP A 303 19.04 1.61 20.31
N GLU A 304 18.43 2.79 20.28
CA GLU A 304 16.96 2.96 20.27
C GLU A 304 16.33 2.30 19.05
N LYS A 305 16.91 2.49 17.87
CA LYS A 305 16.41 1.90 16.63
C LYS A 305 16.49 0.37 16.68
N TYR A 306 17.62 -0.19 17.10
CA TYR A 306 17.77 -1.64 17.26
C TYR A 306 16.74 -2.20 18.25
N ASN A 307 16.68 -1.62 19.46
CA ASN A 307 15.76 -2.07 20.50
C ASN A 307 14.30 -1.97 20.04
N PHE A 308 13.95 -0.94 19.27
CA PHE A 308 12.61 -0.79 18.72
C PHE A 308 12.25 -1.90 17.71
N GLU A 309 13.13 -2.21 16.76
CA GLU A 309 12.89 -3.30 15.80
C GLU A 309 12.82 -4.66 16.49
N MET A 310 13.73 -4.92 17.44
CA MET A 310 13.69 -6.13 18.26
C MET A 310 12.40 -6.24 19.08
N LEU A 311 11.93 -5.14 19.66
CA LEU A 311 10.66 -5.12 20.40
C LEU A 311 9.48 -5.44 19.47
N GLN A 312 9.44 -4.88 18.26
CA GLN A 312 8.39 -5.15 17.28
C GLN A 312 8.36 -6.62 16.86
N GLN A 313 9.52 -7.21 16.58
CA GLN A 313 9.62 -8.59 16.08
C GLN A 313 9.40 -9.64 17.19
N HIS A 314 10.03 -9.48 18.35
CA HIS A 314 10.15 -10.55 19.34
C HIS A 314 9.23 -10.42 20.56
N THR A 315 8.66 -9.23 20.83
CA THR A 315 7.89 -9.04 22.08
C THR A 315 6.49 -9.62 21.98
N VAL A 316 6.13 -10.49 22.93
CA VAL A 316 4.74 -10.88 23.16
C VAL A 316 4.15 -9.97 24.23
N LEU A 317 3.10 -9.22 23.91
CA LEU A 317 2.42 -8.38 24.90
C LEU A 317 1.57 -9.22 25.83
N GLN A 318 1.63 -8.89 27.12
CA GLN A 318 0.76 -9.52 28.12
C GLN A 318 -0.65 -8.92 28.03
N GLY A 319 -1.62 -9.82 27.86
CA GLY A 319 -3.02 -9.47 27.89
C GLY A 319 -3.64 -9.67 29.28
N GLN A 320 -4.56 -8.79 29.65
CA GLN A 320 -5.44 -8.97 30.80
C GLN A 320 -6.75 -9.58 30.33
N ARG A 321 -7.14 -10.69 30.98
CA ARG A 321 -8.41 -11.34 30.69
C ARG A 321 -9.59 -10.45 31.07
N LEU A 322 -10.57 -10.40 30.18
CA LEU A 322 -11.84 -9.75 30.41
C LEU A 322 -12.70 -10.61 31.34
N ILE A 323 -13.48 -9.94 32.20
CA ILE A 323 -14.44 -10.59 33.10
C ILE A 323 -15.51 -11.33 32.29
N VAL A 324 -15.93 -10.73 31.17
CA VAL A 324 -16.90 -11.29 30.23
C VAL A 324 -16.31 -11.25 28.83
N PRO A 325 -16.30 -12.36 28.07
CA PRO A 325 -15.93 -12.36 26.67
C PRO A 325 -16.75 -11.34 25.86
N GLN A 326 -16.07 -10.48 25.11
CA GLN A 326 -16.70 -9.45 24.31
C GLN A 326 -16.88 -9.91 22.86
N THR A 327 -18.08 -9.78 22.32
CA THR A 327 -18.34 -9.99 20.89
C THR A 327 -17.76 -8.85 20.08
N LEU A 328 -17.08 -9.17 18.98
CA LEU A 328 -16.52 -8.19 18.07
C LEU A 328 -17.49 -7.94 16.92
N ASN A 329 -17.62 -6.69 16.49
CA ASN A 329 -18.43 -6.34 15.32
C ASN A 329 -17.61 -6.50 14.05
N LEU A 330 -17.25 -7.73 13.70
CA LEU A 330 -16.41 -8.02 12.53
C LEU A 330 -17.26 -8.39 11.32
N THR A 331 -16.79 -7.98 10.15
CA THR A 331 -17.28 -8.56 8.89
C THR A 331 -16.76 -10.00 8.74
N ALA A 332 -17.39 -10.82 7.89
CA ALA A 332 -16.95 -12.19 7.66
C ALA A 332 -15.47 -12.27 7.24
N VAL A 333 -15.03 -11.33 6.39
CA VAL A 333 -13.64 -11.24 5.92
C VAL A 333 -12.70 -10.90 7.08
N ASN A 334 -13.05 -9.89 7.88
CA ASN A 334 -12.25 -9.49 9.03
C ASN A 334 -12.17 -10.59 10.10
N GLU A 335 -13.26 -11.33 10.30
CA GLU A 335 -13.28 -12.50 11.20
C GLU A 335 -12.37 -13.62 10.70
N ILE A 336 -12.35 -13.89 9.39
CA ILE A 336 -11.43 -14.86 8.77
C ILE A 336 -9.97 -14.40 8.95
N ILE A 337 -9.65 -13.14 8.61
CA ILE A 337 -8.30 -12.58 8.78
C ILE A 337 -7.85 -12.71 10.25
N LEU A 338 -8.74 -12.43 11.20
CA LEU A 338 -8.46 -12.58 12.62
C LEU A 338 -8.15 -14.04 12.98
N ILE A 339 -9.00 -14.98 12.55
CA ILE A 339 -8.86 -16.41 12.85
C ILE A 339 -7.59 -16.99 12.23
N GLU A 340 -7.27 -16.62 10.99
CA GLU A 340 -6.06 -17.07 10.28
C GLU A 340 -4.78 -16.50 10.87
N ASN A 341 -4.84 -15.34 11.53
CA ASN A 341 -3.67 -14.64 12.08
C ASN A 341 -3.68 -14.56 13.61
N LEU A 342 -4.34 -15.49 14.30
CA LEU A 342 -4.48 -15.47 15.77
C LEU A 342 -3.16 -15.30 16.52
N GLU A 343 -2.08 -15.89 16.01
CA GLU A 343 -0.75 -15.75 16.61
C GLU A 343 -0.26 -14.31 16.63
N ILE A 344 -0.52 -13.52 15.58
CA ILE A 344 -0.13 -12.11 15.50
C ILE A 344 -0.93 -11.29 16.51
N PHE A 345 -2.23 -11.57 16.65
CA PHE A 345 -3.05 -10.91 17.67
C PHE A 345 -2.61 -11.28 19.09
N ARG A 346 -2.29 -12.55 19.36
CA ARG A 346 -1.74 -13.02 20.64
C ARG A 346 -0.39 -12.39 20.95
N LYS A 347 0.49 -12.25 19.96
CA LYS A 347 1.75 -11.48 20.09
C LYS A 347 1.49 -10.01 20.44
N ASN A 348 0.34 -9.45 20.03
CA ASN A 348 -0.11 -8.11 20.41
C ASN A 348 -0.94 -8.09 21.71
N GLY A 349 -1.07 -9.21 22.43
CA GLY A 349 -1.77 -9.29 23.72
C GLY A 349 -3.29 -9.37 23.62
N PHE A 350 -3.81 -9.49 22.41
CA PHE A 350 -5.21 -9.81 22.15
C PHE A 350 -5.39 -11.33 22.09
N ASP A 351 -6.38 -11.85 22.81
CA ASP A 351 -6.71 -13.28 22.74
C ASP A 351 -8.20 -13.48 22.57
N PHE A 352 -8.57 -14.58 21.93
CA PHE A 352 -9.93 -14.85 21.48
C PHE A 352 -10.33 -16.28 21.80
N VAL A 353 -11.60 -16.44 22.15
CA VAL A 353 -12.27 -17.75 22.08
C VAL A 353 -12.89 -17.84 20.71
N ILE A 354 -12.54 -18.92 19.99
CA ILE A 354 -13.10 -19.23 18.69
C ILE A 354 -14.13 -20.34 18.89
N ASP A 355 -15.37 -20.03 18.54
CA ASP A 355 -16.47 -20.98 18.46
C ASP A 355 -16.73 -21.31 16.99
N GLU A 356 -16.19 -22.44 16.53
CA GLU A 356 -16.36 -22.87 15.13
C GLU A 356 -17.82 -23.22 14.80
N SER A 357 -18.63 -23.53 15.81
CA SER A 357 -20.05 -23.84 15.68
C SER A 357 -20.93 -22.59 15.58
N ALA A 358 -20.39 -21.42 15.95
CA ALA A 358 -21.11 -20.17 15.86
C ALA A 358 -21.27 -19.70 14.40
N PRO A 359 -22.35 -18.94 14.10
CA PRO A 359 -22.53 -18.31 12.79
C PRO A 359 -21.33 -17.43 12.42
N VAL A 360 -21.04 -17.33 11.12
CA VAL A 360 -20.07 -16.38 10.57
C VAL A 360 -20.39 -14.97 11.11
N THR A 361 -19.35 -14.19 11.46
CA THR A 361 -19.35 -12.91 12.20
C THR A 361 -19.52 -13.01 13.73
N GLN A 362 -19.71 -14.20 14.29
CA GLN A 362 -19.88 -14.41 15.73
C GLN A 362 -18.94 -15.48 16.32
N LYS A 363 -17.99 -15.98 15.53
CA LYS A 363 -17.06 -17.03 15.91
C LYS A 363 -16.01 -16.54 16.89
N ALA A 364 -15.53 -15.31 16.72
CA ALA A 364 -14.48 -14.75 17.57
C ALA A 364 -15.07 -13.89 18.70
N LYS A 365 -14.77 -14.28 19.94
CA LYS A 365 -15.04 -13.46 21.13
C LYS A 365 -13.71 -13.05 21.77
N LEU A 366 -13.51 -11.76 21.93
CA LEU A 366 -12.36 -11.19 22.62
C LEU A 366 -12.42 -11.56 24.09
N ILE A 367 -11.36 -12.18 24.59
CA ILE A 367 -11.23 -12.56 26.00
C ILE A 367 -10.06 -11.88 26.70
N SER A 368 -9.16 -11.25 25.97
CA SER A 368 -7.98 -10.60 26.53
C SER A 368 -7.60 -9.35 25.75
N LEU A 369 -7.31 -8.26 26.45
CA LEU A 369 -6.77 -7.02 25.87
C LEU A 369 -5.34 -6.79 26.35
N PRO A 370 -4.44 -6.25 25.53
CA PRO A 370 -3.10 -5.89 25.99
C PRO A 370 -3.18 -4.85 27.10
N THR A 371 -2.26 -4.95 28.07
CA THR A 371 -2.19 -4.01 29.18
C THR A 371 -0.83 -3.34 29.31
N SER A 372 -0.87 -2.05 29.62
CA SER A 372 0.32 -1.27 29.94
C SER A 372 -0.11 -0.05 30.74
N LYS A 373 0.64 0.30 31.79
CA LYS A 373 0.25 1.27 32.85
C LYS A 373 -0.34 2.59 32.33
N ASN A 374 0.10 3.07 31.16
CA ASN A 374 -0.29 4.36 30.58
C ASN A 374 -0.98 4.24 29.20
N TRP A 375 -1.26 3.02 28.74
CA TRP A 375 -1.84 2.80 27.42
C TRP A 375 -3.14 2.03 27.55
N THR A 376 -4.22 2.62 27.06
CA THR A 376 -5.50 1.95 26.87
C THR A 376 -5.53 1.35 25.48
N PHE A 377 -5.85 0.07 25.37
CA PHE A 377 -6.04 -0.62 24.10
C PHE A 377 -7.48 -1.10 24.02
N GLY A 378 -8.01 -1.17 22.81
CA GLY A 378 -9.43 -1.48 22.59
C GLY A 378 -9.69 -2.14 21.25
N PRO A 379 -10.98 -2.32 20.89
CA PRO A 379 -11.38 -2.95 19.64
C PRO A 379 -10.84 -2.22 18.40
N GLN A 380 -10.60 -0.92 18.47
CA GLN A 380 -10.04 -0.14 17.35
C GLN A 380 -8.63 -0.61 16.94
N ASP A 381 -7.84 -1.09 17.91
CA ASP A 381 -6.50 -1.64 17.64
C ASP A 381 -6.58 -2.99 16.91
N ILE A 382 -7.66 -3.75 17.15
CA ILE A 382 -7.96 -4.99 16.43
C ILE A 382 -8.33 -4.66 14.99
N ASP A 383 -9.17 -3.65 14.76
CA ASP A 383 -9.52 -3.18 13.41
C ASP A 383 -8.28 -2.70 12.64
N GLU A 384 -7.36 -1.97 13.29
CA GLU A 384 -6.10 -1.54 12.68
C GLU A 384 -5.20 -2.74 12.31
N LEU A 385 -5.09 -3.74 13.20
CA LEU A 385 -4.36 -4.98 12.91
C LEU A 385 -4.97 -5.75 11.73
N ILE A 386 -6.29 -5.88 11.70
CA ILE A 386 -7.00 -6.53 10.58
C ILE A 386 -6.74 -5.77 9.28
N PHE A 387 -6.78 -4.44 9.31
CA PHE A 387 -6.48 -3.61 8.14
C PHE A 387 -5.05 -3.82 7.64
N MET A 388 -4.04 -3.81 8.52
CA MET A 388 -2.65 -4.07 8.13
C MET A 388 -2.47 -5.50 7.57
N LEU A 389 -3.10 -6.50 8.19
CA LEU A 389 -3.03 -7.90 7.75
C LEU A 389 -3.79 -8.15 6.45
N SER A 390 -4.79 -7.32 6.12
CA SER A 390 -5.47 -7.38 4.82
C SER A 390 -4.58 -6.93 3.66
N ASP A 391 -3.58 -6.10 3.95
CA ASP A 391 -2.61 -5.60 2.96
C ASP A 391 -1.32 -6.43 2.94
N SER A 392 -0.94 -7.02 4.07
CA SER A 392 0.25 -7.89 4.21
C SER A 392 -0.05 -9.10 5.12
N PRO A 393 -0.72 -10.14 4.59
CA PRO A 393 -1.08 -11.33 5.37
C PRO A 393 0.16 -12.06 5.93
N GLY A 394 0.07 -12.58 7.16
CA GLY A 394 1.14 -13.35 7.79
C GLY A 394 2.37 -12.55 8.25
N VAL A 395 2.48 -11.28 7.89
CA VAL A 395 3.59 -10.41 8.33
C VAL A 395 3.29 -9.87 9.73
N MET A 396 4.26 -10.02 10.65
CA MET A 396 4.13 -9.51 12.00
C MET A 396 3.93 -7.99 11.99
N CYS A 397 2.74 -7.52 12.38
CA CYS A 397 2.40 -6.12 12.45
C CYS A 397 2.00 -5.68 13.87
N ARG A 398 2.16 -4.39 14.14
CA ARG A 398 1.87 -3.73 15.42
C ARG A 398 0.98 -2.53 15.16
N PRO A 399 -0.14 -2.36 15.87
CA PRO A 399 -0.97 -1.16 15.70
C PRO A 399 -0.21 0.07 16.19
N SER A 400 -0.63 1.24 15.73
CA SER A 400 -0.04 2.54 15.98
C SER A 400 0.26 2.78 17.47
N ARG A 401 -0.67 2.43 18.36
CA ARG A 401 -0.51 2.59 19.83
C ARG A 401 0.57 1.66 20.39
N VAL A 402 0.65 0.41 19.90
CA VAL A 402 1.72 -0.52 20.30
C VAL A 402 3.07 -0.04 19.78
N LYS A 403 3.14 0.48 18.55
CA LYS A 403 4.35 1.09 18.00
C LYS A 403 4.82 2.27 18.85
N GLN A 404 3.94 3.20 19.20
CA GLN A 404 4.29 4.33 20.06
C GLN A 404 4.76 3.88 21.46
N MET A 405 4.10 2.88 22.03
CA MET A 405 4.54 2.28 23.30
C MET A 405 5.94 1.66 23.17
N PHE A 406 6.23 0.90 22.11
CA PHE A 406 7.55 0.32 21.88
C PHE A 406 8.62 1.36 21.61
N ALA A 407 8.31 2.45 20.91
CA ALA A 407 9.23 3.57 20.74
C ALA A 407 9.61 4.17 22.10
N SER A 408 8.63 4.39 22.99
CA SER A 408 8.88 4.88 24.34
C SER A 408 9.69 3.88 25.20
N ARG A 409 9.41 2.58 25.10
CA ARG A 409 10.17 1.54 25.82
C ARG A 409 11.60 1.42 25.29
N ALA A 410 11.79 1.47 23.98
CA ALA A 410 13.10 1.43 23.34
C ALA A 410 13.95 2.62 23.81
N CYS A 411 13.40 3.83 23.78
CA CYS A 411 14.08 5.04 24.23
C CYS A 411 14.58 4.92 25.69
N ARG A 412 13.75 4.40 26.60
CA ARG A 412 14.12 4.22 28.03
C ARG A 412 15.11 3.08 28.28
N LYS A 413 15.15 2.08 27.39
CA LYS A 413 16.05 0.93 27.50
C LYS A 413 17.44 1.23 26.90
N SER A 414 17.50 2.19 25.99
CA SER A 414 18.70 2.47 25.20
C SER A 414 19.75 3.22 26.01
N VAL A 415 21.00 3.16 25.53
CA VAL A 415 22.13 3.90 26.09
C VAL A 415 21.74 5.37 26.32
N MET A 416 21.92 5.86 27.55
CA MET A 416 21.61 7.25 27.88
C MET A 416 22.62 8.20 27.22
N ILE A 417 22.14 9.38 26.81
CA ILE A 417 23.00 10.45 26.32
C ILE A 417 24.03 10.79 27.42
N GLY A 418 25.31 10.86 27.07
CA GLY A 418 26.38 11.14 28.03
C GLY A 418 26.98 9.91 28.71
N THR A 419 26.57 8.70 28.32
CA THR A 419 27.16 7.45 28.86
C THR A 419 28.48 7.16 28.17
N ALA A 420 29.55 6.93 28.93
CA ALA A 420 30.82 6.44 28.39
C ALA A 420 30.70 4.97 27.94
N LEU A 421 31.12 4.66 26.71
CA LEU A 421 31.06 3.30 26.15
C LEU A 421 32.46 2.72 25.99
N ASN A 422 32.60 1.42 26.28
CA ASN A 422 33.83 0.69 26.00
C ASN A 422 33.89 0.22 24.52
N PRO A 423 35.07 -0.17 23.99
CA PRO A 423 35.20 -0.57 22.59
C PRO A 423 34.30 -1.73 22.16
N SER A 424 34.02 -2.68 23.06
CA SER A 424 33.14 -3.81 22.79
C SER A 424 31.68 -3.38 22.65
N GLU A 425 31.22 -2.48 23.52
CA GLU A 425 29.87 -1.88 23.45
C GLU A 425 29.69 -1.06 22.18
N MET A 426 30.68 -0.25 21.81
CA MET A 426 30.64 0.53 20.57
C MET A 426 30.56 -0.40 19.35
N LYS A 427 31.42 -1.42 19.28
CA LYS A 427 31.40 -2.40 18.19
C LYS A 427 30.06 -3.10 18.08
N LYS A 428 29.47 -3.50 19.20
CA LYS A 428 28.14 -4.12 19.25
C LYS A 428 27.07 -3.22 18.62
N LEU A 429 27.03 -1.92 18.96
CA LEU A 429 26.06 -0.99 18.40
C LEU A 429 26.21 -0.83 16.89
N ILE A 430 27.44 -0.80 16.38
CA ILE A 430 27.68 -0.73 14.93
C ILE A 430 27.29 -2.02 14.22
N THR A 431 27.63 -3.19 14.79
CA THR A 431 27.21 -4.49 14.23
C THR A 431 25.69 -4.60 14.15
N HIS A 432 24.98 -4.18 15.20
CA HIS A 432 23.52 -4.13 15.21
C HIS A 432 22.94 -3.29 14.04
N MET A 433 23.61 -2.23 13.58
CA MET A 433 23.15 -1.44 12.42
C MET A 433 23.10 -2.25 11.12
N GLY A 434 23.98 -3.23 10.96
CA GLY A 434 23.96 -4.15 9.81
C GLY A 434 22.77 -5.12 9.85
N GLU A 435 22.27 -5.45 11.05
CA GLU A 435 21.17 -6.38 11.26
C GLU A 435 19.78 -5.71 11.16
N MET A 436 19.72 -4.39 11.28
CA MET A 436 18.45 -3.64 11.24
C MET A 436 17.83 -3.61 9.85
N ASP A 437 16.50 -3.57 9.78
CA ASP A 437 15.77 -3.38 8.54
C ASP A 437 15.95 -1.96 7.99
N HIS A 438 15.93 -0.95 8.87
CA HIS A 438 16.02 0.45 8.46
C HIS A 438 16.96 1.25 9.37
N PRO A 439 18.30 1.10 9.25
CA PRO A 439 19.26 1.59 10.25
C PRO A 439 19.39 3.11 10.33
N TRP A 440 18.78 3.88 9.43
CA TRP A 440 19.11 5.29 9.17
C TRP A 440 18.50 6.30 10.14
N ASN A 441 17.34 5.98 10.71
CA ASN A 441 16.60 6.88 11.59
C ASN A 441 16.02 6.12 12.77
N CYS A 442 16.05 6.74 13.95
CA CYS A 442 15.34 6.20 15.10
C CYS A 442 13.81 6.33 14.91
N PRO A 443 12.99 5.66 15.75
CA PRO A 443 11.53 5.74 15.70
C PRO A 443 10.94 7.16 15.81
N HIS A 444 11.72 8.11 16.34
CA HIS A 444 11.34 9.53 16.47
C HIS A 444 11.87 10.41 15.32
N GLY A 445 12.55 9.83 14.33
CA GLY A 445 13.06 10.54 13.15
C GLY A 445 14.45 11.17 13.29
N ARG A 446 15.19 10.88 14.38
CA ARG A 446 16.58 11.33 14.54
C ARG A 446 17.51 10.46 13.68
N PRO A 447 18.41 11.04 12.87
CA PRO A 447 19.41 10.26 12.13
C PRO A 447 20.33 9.49 13.08
N THR A 448 20.63 8.24 12.75
CA THR A 448 21.51 7.37 13.54
C THR A 448 22.98 7.57 13.20
N MET A 449 23.31 7.94 11.97
CA MET A 449 24.68 8.13 11.50
C MET A 449 24.78 9.30 10.53
N ARG A 450 25.97 9.91 10.46
CA ARG A 450 26.35 10.90 9.45
C ARG A 450 27.80 10.69 9.03
N HIS A 451 28.09 10.98 7.77
CA HIS A 451 29.47 11.12 7.29
C HIS A 451 30.07 12.42 7.84
N ILE A 452 31.32 12.38 8.29
CA ILE A 452 32.05 13.54 8.82
C ILE A 452 33.03 14.07 7.78
N ALA A 453 33.91 13.20 7.27
CA ALA A 453 35.03 13.59 6.43
C ALA A 453 35.68 12.38 5.75
N ASN A 454 36.42 12.63 4.67
CA ASN A 454 37.29 11.65 4.05
C ASN A 454 38.77 12.01 4.30
N LEU A 455 39.55 11.08 4.86
CA LEU A 455 40.95 11.27 5.24
C LEU A 455 41.87 11.40 4.02
N GLY A 456 41.49 10.84 2.87
CA GLY A 456 42.22 10.97 1.61
C GLY A 456 42.24 12.40 1.07
N VAL A 457 41.27 13.22 1.47
CA VAL A 457 41.17 14.65 1.08
C VAL A 457 41.94 15.52 2.06
N ILE A 458 41.86 15.19 3.35
CA ILE A 458 42.52 15.95 4.41
C ILE A 458 44.05 15.80 4.35
N SER A 459 44.55 14.67 3.85
CA SER A 459 45.99 14.39 3.74
C SER A 459 46.69 15.02 2.51
N GLN A 460 45.95 15.72 1.65
CA GLN A 460 46.51 16.42 0.46
C GLN A 460 46.75 17.93 0.68
N ASN A 461 46.50 18.44 1.89
CA ASN A 461 46.90 19.77 2.37
C ASN A 461 47.92 19.64 3.51
#